data_AF-A0A0V0QLK8-F1
#
_entry.id   AF-A0A0V0QLK8-F1
#
_cell.length_a   1.000
_cell.length_b   1.000
_cell.length_c   1.000
_cell.angle_alpha   90.00
_cell.angle_beta   90.00
_cell.angle_gamma   90.00
#
_symmetry.space_group_name_H-M   'P 1'
#
loop_
_entity.id
_entity.type
_entity.pdbx_description
1 polymer ?
#
loop_
_entity_poly.entity_id
_entity_poly.type
_entity_poly.pdbx_seq_one_letter_code
_entity_poly.pdbx_strand_id
1 'polypeptide(L)'
;MSLGALKNHFLKSRVLSLSYHIEPTMAQLSKSYLENPDEYFLSVDHGKYYELKFYSQIAQSWKINPAYFSQQELAKYEETVKKMQEFNEFQALINQLHLFFWECKSLYIDVSRDQATSNLWGRATEQSHLFEEKITAAMKKYDNLLEQTADYPDWQEKIKGEIGGQIHLIYTALQTGENFQEIFKDFDKAYFFK
;
A
#
# COMPACT_ATOMS: atom_id res chain seq x y z
N MET A 1 -33.75 8.92 -27.62
CA MET A 1 -32.98 9.41 -26.46
C MET A 1 -31.59 9.79 -26.95
N SER A 2 -31.09 11.00 -26.68
CA SER A 2 -29.78 11.42 -27.19
C SER A 2 -28.64 10.68 -26.47
N LEU A 3 -27.50 10.50 -27.12
CA LEU A 3 -26.31 9.87 -26.53
C LEU A 3 -25.89 10.58 -25.23
N GLY A 4 -26.07 11.91 -25.18
CA GLY A 4 -25.85 12.72 -23.99
C GLY A 4 -26.80 12.40 -22.85
N ALA A 5 -28.09 12.18 -23.11
CA ALA A 5 -29.06 11.79 -22.08
C ALA A 5 -28.76 10.40 -21.49
N LEU A 6 -28.38 9.43 -22.34
CA LEU A 6 -27.97 8.09 -21.91
C LEU A 6 -26.71 8.13 -21.03
N LYS A 7 -25.69 8.93 -21.43
CA LYS A 7 -24.47 9.12 -20.63
C LYS A 7 -24.76 9.70 -19.25
N ASN A 8 -25.59 10.74 -19.16
CA ASN A 8 -25.90 11.36 -17.87
C ASN A 8 -26.75 10.43 -16.98
N HIS A 9 -27.69 9.67 -17.57
CA HIS A 9 -28.45 8.66 -16.82
C HIS A 9 -27.56 7.54 -16.27
N PHE A 10 -26.62 7.06 -17.08
CA PHE A 10 -25.63 6.06 -16.66
C PHE A 10 -24.74 6.56 -15.52
N LEU A 11 -24.18 7.77 -15.66
CA LEU A 11 -23.34 8.36 -14.62
C LEU A 11 -24.16 8.53 -13.33
N LYS A 12 -25.38 9.04 -13.42
CA LYS A 12 -26.26 9.20 -12.27
C LYS A 12 -26.54 7.87 -11.55
N SER A 13 -26.90 6.81 -12.26
CA SER A 13 -27.23 5.54 -11.62
C SER A 13 -25.99 4.82 -11.09
N ARG A 14 -24.89 4.80 -11.84
CA ARG A 14 -23.72 3.99 -11.51
C ARG A 14 -22.77 4.67 -10.53
N VAL A 15 -22.48 5.96 -10.73
CA VAL A 15 -21.54 6.71 -9.88
C VAL A 15 -22.11 6.88 -8.48
N LEU A 16 -23.36 7.30 -8.37
CA LEU A 16 -24.02 7.46 -7.06
C LEU A 16 -24.11 6.12 -6.33
N SER A 17 -24.39 5.02 -7.03
CA SER A 17 -24.40 3.69 -6.41
C SER A 17 -23.02 3.26 -5.89
N LEU A 18 -21.95 3.56 -6.63
CA LEU A 18 -20.59 3.22 -6.21
C LEU A 18 -20.14 4.03 -5.00
N SER A 19 -20.64 5.26 -4.83
CA SER A 19 -20.32 6.13 -3.68
C SER A 19 -20.55 5.44 -2.33
N TYR A 20 -21.60 4.62 -2.22
CA TYR A 20 -21.95 3.90 -0.99
C TYR A 20 -20.97 2.78 -0.64
N HIS A 21 -20.15 2.35 -1.59
CA HIS A 21 -19.17 1.30 -1.39
C HIS A 21 -17.77 1.84 -1.10
N ILE A 22 -17.49 3.12 -1.34
CA ILE A 22 -16.15 3.71 -1.22
C ILE A 22 -15.58 3.57 0.18
N GLU A 23 -16.27 4.12 1.18
CA GLU A 23 -15.80 4.11 2.58
C GLU A 23 -15.65 2.70 3.15
N PRO A 24 -16.63 1.79 3.00
CA PRO A 24 -16.45 0.40 3.40
C PRO A 24 -15.25 -0.27 2.72
N THR A 25 -15.03 -0.02 1.42
CA THR A 25 -13.88 -0.60 0.70
C THR A 25 -12.56 -0.06 1.21
N MET A 26 -12.43 1.26 1.46
CA MET A 26 -11.21 1.85 2.04
C MET A 26 -10.92 1.26 3.42
N ALA A 27 -11.94 1.14 4.27
CA ALA A 27 -11.81 0.58 5.62
C ALA A 27 -11.44 -0.91 5.62
N GLN A 28 -11.79 -1.66 4.57
CA GLN A 28 -11.35 -3.05 4.42
C GLN A 28 -9.93 -3.13 3.83
N LEU A 29 -9.59 -2.30 2.85
CA LEU A 29 -8.23 -2.20 2.30
C LEU A 29 -7.19 -1.84 3.37
N SER A 30 -7.53 -0.95 4.32
CA SER A 30 -6.63 -0.62 5.43
C SER A 30 -6.32 -1.80 6.35
N LYS A 31 -7.24 -2.78 6.42
CA LYS A 31 -7.11 -3.99 7.23
C LYS A 31 -6.44 -5.14 6.48
N SER A 32 -6.52 -5.15 5.15
CA SER A 32 -5.87 -6.17 4.33
C SER A 32 -4.35 -6.18 4.52
N TYR A 33 -3.74 -7.36 4.48
CA TYR A 33 -2.28 -7.49 4.53
C TYR A 33 -1.62 -6.80 3.34
N LEU A 34 -0.47 -6.16 3.58
CA LEU A 34 0.33 -5.53 2.53
C LEU A 34 0.90 -6.55 1.54
N GLU A 35 1.06 -7.82 1.94
CA GLU A 35 1.50 -8.87 1.02
C GLU A 35 0.52 -9.04 -0.14
N ASN A 36 -0.79 -9.06 0.14
CA ASN A 36 -1.86 -9.22 -0.85
C ASN A 36 -3.07 -8.35 -0.48
N PRO A 37 -3.04 -7.02 -0.74
CA PRO A 37 -4.08 -6.11 -0.27
C PRO A 37 -5.46 -6.37 -0.89
N ASP A 38 -5.47 -6.96 -2.10
CA ASP A 38 -6.69 -7.24 -2.87
C ASP A 38 -7.33 -8.60 -2.52
N GLU A 39 -6.64 -9.50 -1.81
CA GLU A 39 -7.01 -10.93 -1.65
C GLU A 39 -8.45 -11.13 -1.14
N TYR A 40 -8.84 -10.37 -0.12
CA TYR A 40 -10.20 -10.41 0.42
C TYR A 40 -11.26 -10.04 -0.63
N PHE A 41 -11.00 -9.02 -1.45
CA PHE A 41 -11.96 -8.58 -2.46
C PHE A 41 -12.07 -9.55 -3.62
N LEU A 42 -10.97 -10.20 -3.99
CA LEU A 42 -10.95 -11.23 -5.03
C LEU A 42 -11.82 -12.43 -4.67
N SER A 43 -11.94 -12.74 -3.38
CA SER A 43 -12.73 -13.87 -2.88
C SER A 43 -14.20 -13.54 -2.59
N VAL A 44 -14.53 -12.30 -2.20
CA VAL A 44 -15.87 -11.94 -1.69
C VAL A 44 -16.72 -11.10 -2.64
N ASP A 45 -16.17 -10.02 -3.21
CA ASP A 45 -16.95 -9.10 -4.08
C ASP A 45 -16.05 -8.47 -5.15
N HIS A 46 -15.47 -9.35 -5.99
CA HIS A 46 -14.50 -8.98 -7.02
C HIS A 46 -15.09 -7.95 -8.00
N GLY A 47 -16.35 -8.13 -8.40
CA GLY A 47 -17.02 -7.27 -9.38
C GLY A 47 -17.09 -5.82 -8.94
N LYS A 48 -17.57 -5.55 -7.72
CA LYS A 48 -17.72 -4.16 -7.23
C LYS A 48 -16.39 -3.52 -6.91
N TYR A 49 -15.42 -4.27 -6.40
CA TYR A 49 -14.08 -3.73 -6.13
C TYR A 49 -13.39 -3.25 -7.40
N TYR A 50 -13.34 -4.10 -8.43
CA TYR A 50 -12.73 -3.73 -9.71
C TYR A 50 -13.47 -2.60 -10.41
N GLU A 51 -14.79 -2.60 -10.30
CA GLU A 51 -15.60 -1.54 -10.84
C GLU A 51 -15.32 -0.20 -10.16
N LEU A 52 -15.28 -0.17 -8.83
CA LEU A 52 -14.93 1.04 -8.08
C LEU A 52 -13.52 1.52 -8.45
N LYS A 53 -12.54 0.61 -8.54
CA LYS A 53 -11.17 0.91 -8.95
C LYS A 53 -11.12 1.54 -10.34
N PHE A 54 -11.79 0.95 -11.32
CA PHE A 54 -11.84 1.49 -12.68
C PHE A 54 -12.49 2.87 -12.73
N TYR A 55 -13.67 3.03 -12.15
CA TYR A 55 -14.39 4.30 -12.21
C TYR A 55 -13.71 5.42 -11.44
N SER A 56 -13.03 5.11 -10.34
CA SER A 56 -12.26 6.08 -9.57
C SER A 56 -11.09 6.67 -10.36
N GLN A 57 -10.44 5.87 -11.22
CA GLN A 57 -9.36 6.36 -12.09
C GLN A 57 -9.86 7.33 -13.16
N ILE A 58 -11.07 7.13 -13.67
CA ILE A 58 -11.63 7.97 -14.74
C ILE A 58 -12.55 9.08 -14.23
N ALA A 59 -12.83 9.14 -12.93
CA ALA A 59 -13.77 10.08 -12.32
C ALA A 59 -13.45 11.56 -12.64
N GLN A 60 -12.16 11.91 -12.71
CA GLN A 60 -11.69 13.25 -13.05
C GLN A 60 -12.04 13.69 -14.48
N SER A 61 -12.27 12.74 -15.38
CA SER A 61 -12.55 13.00 -16.80
C SER A 61 -14.04 13.12 -17.13
N TRP A 62 -14.91 12.90 -16.14
CA TRP A 62 -16.35 12.86 -16.37
C TRP A 62 -16.94 14.24 -16.62
N LYS A 63 -17.17 14.54 -17.89
CA LYS A 63 -17.96 15.70 -18.32
C LYS A 63 -19.45 15.39 -18.26
N ILE A 64 -20.15 15.89 -17.24
CA ILE A 64 -21.61 15.87 -17.14
C ILE A 64 -22.22 17.11 -17.81
N ASN A 65 -23.51 17.03 -18.17
CA ASN A 65 -24.28 18.20 -18.53
C ASN A 65 -25.20 18.57 -17.34
N PRO A 66 -24.92 19.68 -16.61
CA PRO A 66 -25.67 20.06 -15.42
C PRO A 66 -27.17 20.21 -15.63
N ALA A 67 -27.62 20.53 -16.85
CA ALA A 67 -29.05 20.67 -17.17
C ALA A 67 -29.86 19.37 -17.03
N TYR A 68 -29.19 18.22 -16.91
CA TYR A 68 -29.82 16.91 -16.72
C TYR A 68 -29.84 16.46 -15.24
N PHE A 69 -29.35 17.29 -14.31
CA PHE A 69 -29.27 17.01 -12.88
C PHE A 69 -30.11 18.02 -12.09
N SER A 70 -30.78 17.56 -11.02
CA SER A 70 -31.27 18.49 -10.00
C SER A 70 -30.10 19.06 -9.19
N GLN A 71 -30.32 20.18 -8.46
CA GLN A 71 -29.27 20.75 -7.59
C GLN A 71 -28.75 19.75 -6.55
N GLN A 72 -29.64 18.95 -5.96
CA GLN A 72 -29.26 17.92 -4.99
C GLN A 72 -28.43 16.80 -5.63
N GLU A 73 -28.79 16.40 -6.86
CA GLU A 73 -28.07 15.37 -7.60
C GLU A 73 -26.69 15.85 -8.05
N LEU A 74 -26.58 17.13 -8.44
CA LEU A 74 -25.31 17.75 -8.77
C LEU A 74 -24.38 17.77 -7.56
N ALA A 75 -24.87 18.22 -6.39
CA ALA A 75 -24.08 18.24 -5.17
C ALA A 75 -23.62 16.83 -4.75
N LYS A 76 -24.51 15.83 -4.83
CA LYS A 76 -24.15 14.44 -4.52
C LYS A 76 -23.14 13.86 -5.52
N TYR A 77 -23.26 14.23 -6.79
CA TYR A 77 -22.31 13.84 -7.81
C TYR A 77 -20.91 14.42 -7.53
N GLU A 78 -20.82 15.72 -7.23
CA GLU A 78 -19.56 16.38 -6.87
C GLU A 78 -18.91 15.75 -5.63
N GLU A 79 -19.69 15.50 -4.58
CA GLU A 79 -19.23 14.76 -3.39
C GLU A 79 -18.69 13.37 -3.77
N THR A 80 -19.39 12.66 -4.64
CA THR A 80 -18.97 11.31 -5.06
C THR A 80 -17.68 11.34 -5.86
N VAL A 81 -17.53 12.28 -6.79
CA VAL A 81 -16.31 12.45 -7.58
C VAL A 81 -15.13 12.72 -6.65
N LYS A 82 -15.30 13.57 -5.63
CA LYS A 82 -14.27 13.83 -4.63
C LYS A 82 -13.89 12.54 -3.86
N LYS A 83 -14.86 11.79 -3.35
CA LYS A 83 -14.59 10.53 -2.64
C LYS A 83 -13.90 9.49 -3.52
N MET A 84 -14.21 9.45 -4.81
CA MET A 84 -13.52 8.57 -5.76
C MET A 84 -12.06 8.99 -5.99
N GLN A 85 -11.76 10.29 -5.97
CA GLN A 85 -10.38 10.78 -6.02
C GLN A 85 -9.62 10.37 -4.75
N GLU A 86 -10.23 10.59 -3.58
CA GLU A 86 -9.67 10.17 -2.28
C GLU A 86 -9.40 8.65 -2.26
N PHE A 87 -10.34 7.84 -2.75
CA PHE A 87 -10.14 6.39 -2.91
C PHE A 87 -8.97 6.06 -3.82
N ASN A 88 -8.82 6.75 -4.95
CA ASN A 88 -7.73 6.50 -5.89
C ASN A 88 -6.36 6.82 -5.27
N GLU A 89 -6.26 7.93 -4.54
CA GLU A 89 -5.05 8.30 -3.78
C GLU A 89 -4.74 7.29 -2.69
N PHE A 90 -5.75 6.86 -1.94
CA PHE A 90 -5.64 5.84 -0.92
C PHE A 90 -5.17 4.49 -1.49
N GLN A 91 -5.76 4.07 -2.61
CA GLN A 91 -5.41 2.83 -3.30
C GLN A 91 -3.98 2.88 -3.85
N ALA A 92 -3.54 4.04 -4.34
CA ALA A 92 -2.15 4.24 -4.74
C ALA A 92 -1.18 4.11 -3.57
N LEU A 93 -1.50 4.68 -2.41
CA LEU A 93 -0.71 4.53 -1.18
C LEU A 93 -0.60 3.06 -0.76
N ILE A 94 -1.72 2.32 -0.71
CA ILE A 94 -1.73 0.88 -0.40
C ILE A 94 -0.80 0.11 -1.36
N ASN A 95 -0.86 0.39 -2.67
CA ASN A 95 0.02 -0.28 -3.63
C ASN A 95 1.50 0.07 -3.39
N GLN A 96 1.82 1.31 -3.06
CA GLN A 96 3.19 1.71 -2.74
C GLN A 96 3.72 0.96 -1.50
N LEU A 97 2.88 0.81 -0.47
CA LEU A 97 3.22 0.03 0.72
C LEU A 97 3.37 -1.47 0.42
N HIS A 98 2.49 -2.03 -0.41
CA HIS A 98 2.60 -3.41 -0.91
C HIS A 98 3.92 -3.63 -1.67
N LEU A 99 4.27 -2.73 -2.58
CA LEU A 99 5.54 -2.81 -3.31
C LEU A 99 6.73 -2.72 -2.35
N PHE A 100 6.69 -1.82 -1.37
CA PHE A 100 7.77 -1.71 -0.40
C PHE A 100 7.89 -2.94 0.50
N PHE A 101 6.77 -3.52 0.93
CA PHE A 101 6.76 -4.80 1.64
C PHE A 101 7.48 -5.88 0.82
N TRP A 102 7.17 -6.00 -0.48
CA TRP A 102 7.81 -6.97 -1.37
C TRP A 102 9.28 -6.66 -1.66
N GLU A 103 9.67 -5.38 -1.73
CA GLU A 103 11.08 -4.96 -1.79
C GLU A 103 11.85 -5.50 -0.57
N CYS A 104 11.33 -5.26 0.65
CA CYS A 104 11.94 -5.77 1.89
C CYS A 104 11.95 -7.29 1.95
N LYS A 105 10.84 -7.95 1.61
CA LYS A 105 10.72 -9.42 1.60
C LYS A 105 11.71 -10.06 0.62
N SER A 106 11.86 -9.48 -0.57
CA SER A 106 12.83 -9.95 -1.57
C SER A 106 14.26 -9.76 -1.08
N LEU A 107 14.57 -8.61 -0.49
CA LEU A 107 15.87 -8.33 0.11
C LEU A 107 16.20 -9.34 1.22
N TYR A 108 15.25 -9.67 2.09
CA TYR A 108 15.41 -10.72 3.11
C TYR A 108 15.74 -12.09 2.48
N ILE A 109 15.01 -12.49 1.44
CA ILE A 109 15.26 -13.76 0.75
C ILE A 109 16.67 -13.80 0.17
N ASP A 110 17.11 -12.71 -0.47
CA ASP A 110 18.45 -12.62 -1.07
C ASP A 110 19.55 -12.67 -0.01
N VAL A 111 19.41 -11.89 1.07
CA VAL A 111 20.34 -11.89 2.21
C VAL A 111 20.43 -13.28 2.84
N SER A 112 19.29 -13.95 3.05
CA SER A 112 19.25 -15.29 3.66
C SER A 112 19.91 -16.34 2.79
N ARG A 113 19.71 -16.28 1.46
CA ARG A 113 20.34 -17.19 0.49
C ARG A 113 21.85 -16.99 0.45
N ASP A 114 22.30 -15.74 0.48
CA ASP A 114 23.72 -15.41 0.47
C ASP A 114 24.42 -15.93 1.75
N GLN A 115 23.84 -15.69 2.93
CA GLN A 115 24.32 -16.23 4.20
C GLN A 115 24.41 -17.76 4.21
N ALA A 116 23.36 -18.44 3.74
CA ALA A 116 23.35 -19.90 3.64
C ALA A 116 24.48 -20.41 2.71
N THR A 117 24.68 -19.75 1.57
CA THR A 117 25.73 -20.09 0.62
C THR A 117 27.11 -19.81 1.19
N SER A 118 27.31 -18.66 1.81
CA SER A 118 28.61 -18.25 2.35
C SER A 118 29.08 -19.18 3.48
N ASN A 119 28.15 -19.64 4.33
CA ASN A 119 28.42 -20.65 5.36
C ASN A 119 28.81 -22.02 4.77
N LEU A 120 28.27 -22.39 3.61
CA LEU A 120 28.62 -23.64 2.91
C LEU A 120 30.02 -23.60 2.28
N TRP A 121 30.48 -22.43 1.82
CA TRP A 121 31.75 -22.28 1.09
C TRP A 121 32.86 -21.59 1.89
N GLY A 122 32.60 -21.18 3.14
CA GLY A 122 33.58 -20.56 4.04
C GLY A 122 34.06 -19.17 3.59
N ARG A 123 33.23 -18.38 2.90
CA ARG A 123 33.58 -17.07 2.30
C ARG A 123 32.89 -15.87 2.97
N ALA A 124 32.74 -15.90 4.29
CA ALA A 124 31.92 -14.94 5.04
C ALA A 124 32.35 -13.45 4.94
N THR A 125 33.61 -13.16 4.62
CA THR A 125 34.19 -11.82 4.82
C THR A 125 34.16 -10.86 3.62
N GLU A 126 33.93 -11.31 2.37
CA GLU A 126 34.00 -10.43 1.18
C GLU A 126 32.63 -9.91 0.68
N GLN A 127 31.50 -10.38 1.21
CA GLN A 127 30.19 -10.21 0.57
C GLN A 127 29.24 -9.18 1.23
N SER A 128 29.58 -8.64 2.42
CA SER A 128 28.69 -7.74 3.18
C SER A 128 28.36 -6.41 2.49
N HIS A 129 29.25 -5.87 1.64
CA HIS A 129 29.01 -4.59 0.98
C HIS A 129 27.93 -4.63 -0.12
N LEU A 130 27.54 -5.80 -0.62
CA LEU A 130 26.60 -5.91 -1.76
C LEU A 130 25.18 -5.42 -1.40
N PHE A 131 24.79 -5.56 -0.15
CA PHE A 131 23.43 -5.24 0.32
C PHE A 131 23.35 -3.98 1.18
N GLU A 132 24.49 -3.44 1.62
CA GLU A 132 24.58 -2.31 2.56
C GLU A 132 23.77 -1.09 2.10
N GLU A 133 23.94 -0.67 0.85
CA GLU A 133 23.20 0.47 0.28
C GLU A 133 21.69 0.20 0.22
N LYS A 134 21.28 -1.02 -0.15
CA LYS A 134 19.86 -1.41 -0.27
C LYS A 134 19.18 -1.44 1.09
N ILE A 135 19.87 -1.98 2.11
CA ILE A 135 19.38 -2.05 3.48
C ILE A 135 19.28 -0.64 4.06
N THR A 136 20.30 0.20 3.84
CA THR A 136 20.29 1.60 4.28
C THR A 136 19.14 2.38 3.65
N ALA A 137 18.89 2.20 2.34
CA ALA A 137 17.77 2.82 1.65
C ALA A 137 16.42 2.34 2.17
N ALA A 138 16.28 1.03 2.43
CA ALA A 138 15.05 0.46 3.00
C ALA A 138 14.78 0.99 4.41
N MET A 139 15.80 1.04 5.28
CA MET A 139 15.71 1.63 6.62
C MET A 139 15.27 3.09 6.56
N LYS A 140 15.92 3.92 5.74
CA LYS A 140 15.54 5.32 5.59
C LYS A 140 14.11 5.50 5.09
N LYS A 141 13.66 4.66 4.15
CA LYS A 141 12.28 4.68 3.65
C LYS A 141 11.28 4.29 4.74
N TYR A 142 11.61 3.30 5.57
CA TYR A 142 10.81 2.90 6.73
C TYR A 142 10.71 4.00 7.78
N ASP A 143 11.83 4.62 8.18
CA ASP A 143 11.83 5.70 9.16
C ASP A 143 11.02 6.91 8.68
N ASN A 144 11.21 7.30 7.42
CA ASN A 144 10.41 8.36 6.79
C ASN A 144 8.91 8.03 6.80
N LEU A 145 8.53 6.77 6.57
CA LEU A 145 7.12 6.36 6.61
C LEU A 145 6.55 6.46 8.03
N LEU A 146 7.32 6.08 9.06
CA LEU A 146 6.89 6.23 10.44
C LEU A 146 6.72 7.70 10.84
N GLU A 147 7.63 8.58 10.41
CA GLU A 147 7.52 10.02 10.63
C GLU A 147 6.29 10.61 9.93
N GLN A 148 6.07 10.27 8.66
CA GLN A 148 4.92 10.74 7.89
C GLN A 148 3.58 10.25 8.44
N THR A 149 3.58 9.12 9.13
CA THR A 149 2.38 8.52 9.72
C THR A 149 2.26 8.73 11.23
N ALA A 150 3.04 9.64 11.82
CA ALA A 150 3.05 9.91 13.27
C ALA A 150 1.66 10.22 13.86
N ASP A 151 0.83 10.94 13.12
CA ASP A 151 -0.53 11.31 13.55
C ASP A 151 -1.57 10.20 13.29
N TYR A 152 -1.14 9.06 12.77
CA TYR A 152 -2.01 7.94 12.36
C TYR A 152 -1.56 6.62 13.01
N PRO A 153 -1.95 6.37 14.28
CA PRO A 153 -1.44 5.25 15.06
C PRO A 153 -1.67 3.88 14.43
N ASP A 154 -2.85 3.65 13.85
CA ASP A 154 -3.19 2.38 13.20
C ASP A 154 -2.29 2.09 11.99
N TRP A 155 -1.89 3.14 11.27
CA TRP A 155 -0.97 3.04 10.13
C TRP A 155 0.46 2.79 10.59
N GLN A 156 0.90 3.46 11.66
CA GLN A 156 2.20 3.15 12.26
C GLN A 156 2.27 1.69 12.69
N GLU A 157 1.23 1.18 13.34
CA GLU A 157 1.21 -0.20 13.82
C GLU A 157 1.26 -1.19 12.67
N LYS A 158 0.51 -0.92 11.58
CA LYS A 158 0.56 -1.72 10.35
C LYS A 158 1.96 -1.71 9.71
N ILE A 159 2.58 -0.54 9.59
CA ILE A 159 3.92 -0.39 9.00
C ILE A 159 4.96 -1.11 9.88
N LYS A 160 4.92 -0.95 11.20
CA LYS A 160 5.79 -1.64 12.15
C LYS A 160 5.61 -3.16 12.07
N GLY A 161 4.37 -3.65 12.17
CA GLY A 161 4.07 -5.07 12.17
C GLY A 161 4.46 -5.77 10.86
N GLU A 162 4.11 -5.19 9.71
CA GLU A 162 4.28 -5.87 8.42
C GLU A 162 5.62 -5.56 7.74
N ILE A 163 5.96 -4.28 7.55
CA ILE A 163 7.23 -3.87 6.92
C ILE A 163 8.38 -3.99 7.91
N GLY A 164 8.20 -3.48 9.13
CA GLY A 164 9.19 -3.60 10.20
C GLY A 164 9.48 -5.08 10.52
N GLY A 165 8.48 -5.96 10.43
CA GLY A 165 8.68 -7.41 10.53
C GLY A 165 9.66 -7.95 9.49
N GLN A 166 9.58 -7.53 8.23
CA GLN A 166 10.55 -7.92 7.20
C GLN A 166 11.94 -7.35 7.47
N ILE A 167 12.02 -6.09 7.91
CA ILE A 167 13.29 -5.45 8.30
C ILE A 167 13.95 -6.20 9.47
N HIS A 168 13.17 -6.64 10.45
CA HIS A 168 13.64 -7.44 11.57
C HIS A 168 14.20 -8.80 11.13
N LEU A 169 13.58 -9.44 10.13
CA LEU A 169 14.11 -10.68 9.53
C LEU A 169 15.45 -10.44 8.83
N ILE A 170 15.61 -9.32 8.11
CA ILE A 170 16.90 -8.92 7.51
C ILE A 170 17.95 -8.73 8.60
N TYR A 171 17.63 -7.99 9.67
CA TYR A 171 18.53 -7.79 10.81
C TYR A 171 18.99 -9.12 11.41
N THR A 172 18.07 -10.05 11.65
CA THR A 172 18.37 -11.36 12.23
C THR A 172 19.27 -12.19 11.32
N ALA A 173 19.03 -12.15 10.00
CA ALA A 173 19.88 -12.84 9.03
C ALA A 173 21.32 -12.28 8.98
N LEU A 174 21.51 -11.01 9.34
CA LEU A 174 22.80 -10.32 9.32
C LEU A 174 23.47 -10.21 10.69
N GLN A 175 22.89 -10.79 11.74
CA GLN A 175 23.29 -10.56 13.14
C GLN A 175 24.76 -10.97 13.43
N THR A 176 25.35 -11.81 12.59
CA THR A 176 26.75 -12.24 12.65
C THR A 176 27.74 -11.28 11.96
N GLY A 177 27.27 -10.28 11.20
CA GLY A 177 28.10 -9.31 10.49
C GLY A 177 28.30 -8.02 11.27
N GLU A 178 29.55 -7.70 11.62
CA GLU A 178 29.91 -6.51 12.42
C GLU A 178 29.53 -5.17 11.74
N ASN A 179 29.55 -5.12 10.40
CA ASN A 179 29.32 -3.89 9.63
C ASN A 179 27.87 -3.38 9.63
N PHE A 180 26.88 -4.21 9.98
CA PHE A 180 25.46 -3.84 9.87
C PHE A 180 24.86 -3.30 11.16
N GLN A 181 25.55 -3.40 12.30
CA GLN A 181 25.00 -2.97 13.58
C GLN A 181 24.65 -1.48 13.60
N GLU A 182 25.44 -0.64 12.92
CA GLU A 182 25.21 0.80 12.83
C GLU A 182 23.95 1.17 12.03
N ILE A 183 23.64 0.42 10.96
CA ILE A 183 22.46 0.67 10.11
C ILE A 183 21.16 0.42 10.89
N PHE A 184 21.17 -0.53 11.81
CA PHE A 184 20.00 -0.91 12.61
C PHE A 184 20.01 -0.31 14.03
N LYS A 185 20.85 0.68 14.33
CA LYS A 185 21.03 1.18 15.70
C LYS A 185 19.74 1.78 16.30
N ASP A 186 18.98 2.50 15.48
CA ASP A 186 17.76 3.21 15.87
C ASP A 186 16.49 2.39 15.59
N PHE A 187 16.63 1.21 14.98
CA PHE A 187 15.51 0.31 14.73
C PHE A 187 15.00 -0.29 16.04
N ASP A 188 13.69 -0.16 16.32
CA ASP A 188 13.05 -0.74 17.50
C ASP A 188 12.94 -2.26 17.40
N LYS A 189 14.07 -2.93 17.68
CA LYS A 189 14.18 -4.39 17.70
C LYS A 189 13.29 -4.99 18.79
N ALA A 190 13.13 -4.30 19.92
CA ALA A 190 12.41 -4.80 21.09
C ALA A 190 10.92 -5.04 20.82
N TYR A 191 10.34 -4.30 19.87
CA TYR A 191 8.98 -4.52 19.41
C TYR A 191 8.70 -5.98 18.98
N PHE A 192 9.68 -6.68 18.40
CA PHE A 192 9.52 -8.03 17.84
C PHE A 192 9.96 -9.18 18.78
N PHE A 193 10.49 -8.88 19.96
CA PHE A 193 10.94 -9.88 20.95
C PHE A 193 9.92 -10.12 22.08
N LYS A 194 8.69 -9.68 21.93
CA LYS A 194 7.57 -9.92 22.86
C LYS A 194 6.89 -11.25 22.59
#